data_AF-A0AAE4FIR8-F1
#
_entry.id   AF-A0AAE4FIR8-F1
#
_cell.length_a   1.000
_cell.length_b   1.000
_cell.length_c   1.000
_cell.angle_alpha   90.00
_cell.angle_beta   90.00
_cell.angle_gamma   90.00
#
_symmetry.space_group_name_H-M   'P 1'
#
loop_
_entity.id
_entity.type
_entity.pdbx_description
1 polymer ?
#
loop_
_entity_poly.entity_id
_entity_poly.type
_entity_poly.pdbx_seq_one_letter_code
_entity_poly.pdbx_strand_id
1 'polypeptide(L)'
;MDRKQVIFRIFLSIVIGGAIGVERERKNRPAGFRTHILVCIGSCMAVMIQLYIIEYMKEMIQINGEFKYLLSADISRMASQVITGVGFLGAGTIIRDKGSVKGLTTAASIWVVACIGISVGLGF
;
A
#
# COMPACT_ATOMS: atom_id res chain seq x y z
N MET A 1 16.93 4.20 6.82
CA MET A 1 16.69 3.11 5.83
C MET A 1 17.70 3.18 4.67
N ASP A 2 18.41 2.09 4.36
CA ASP A 2 19.45 2.09 3.30
C ASP A 2 18.85 2.18 1.88
N ARG A 3 19.55 2.86 0.97
CA ARG A 3 19.10 3.08 -0.42
C ARG A 3 18.85 1.75 -1.16
N LYS A 4 19.66 0.71 -0.87
CA LYS A 4 19.46 -0.61 -1.49
C LYS A 4 18.15 -1.25 -1.05
N GLN A 5 17.78 -1.09 0.23
CA GLN A 5 16.51 -1.61 0.75
C GLN A 5 15.31 -0.90 0.11
N VAL A 6 15.39 0.42 -0.08
CA VAL A 6 14.34 1.19 -0.77
C VAL A 6 14.14 0.69 -2.19
N ILE A 7 15.21 0.59 -2.97
CA ILE A 7 15.16 0.11 -4.36
C ILE A 7 14.60 -1.31 -4.41
N PHE A 8 15.07 -2.19 -3.52
CA PHE A 8 14.62 -3.57 -3.45
C PHE A 8 13.13 -3.69 -3.12
N ARG A 9 12.62 -2.97 -2.12
CA ARG A 9 11.20 -2.98 -1.74
C ARG A 9 10.31 -2.43 -2.85
N ILE A 10 10.71 -1.34 -3.50
CA ILE A 10 9.99 -0.80 -4.67
C ILE A 10 9.94 -1.84 -5.79
N PHE A 11 11.10 -2.41 -6.14
CA PHE A 11 11.17 -3.44 -7.18
C PHE A 11 10.30 -4.65 -6.84
N LEU A 12 10.38 -5.17 -5.61
CA LEU A 12 9.57 -6.28 -5.14
C LEU A 12 8.07 -5.97 -5.22
N SER A 13 7.66 -4.75 -4.85
CA SER A 13 6.26 -4.31 -4.94
C SER A 13 5.75 -4.28 -6.39
N ILE A 14 6.59 -3.88 -7.35
CA ILE A 14 6.26 -3.89 -8.78
C ILE A 14 6.13 -5.33 -9.28
N VAL A 15 7.05 -6.22 -8.89
CA VAL A 15 7.03 -7.63 -9.30
C VAL A 15 5.77 -8.32 -8.79
N ILE A 16 5.44 -8.17 -7.51
CA ILE A 16 4.27 -8.85 -6.91
C ILE A 16 2.96 -8.25 -7.44
N GLY A 17 2.81 -6.93 -7.42
CA GLY A 17 1.63 -6.26 -7.97
C GLY A 17 1.46 -6.53 -9.47
N GLY A 18 2.57 -6.61 -10.20
CA GLY A 18 2.60 -6.97 -11.61
C GLY A 18 2.16 -8.40 -11.86
N ALA A 19 2.67 -9.38 -11.11
CA ALA A 19 2.29 -10.78 -11.25
C ALA A 19 0.78 -11.00 -11.09
N ILE A 20 0.19 -10.42 -10.03
CA ILE A 20 -1.26 -10.45 -9.79
C ILE A 20 -1.99 -9.74 -10.94
N GLY A 21 -1.53 -8.56 -11.31
CA GLY A 21 -2.13 -7.77 -12.38
C GLY A 21 -2.13 -8.46 -13.75
N VAL A 22 -1.06 -9.19 -14.11
CA VAL A 22 -0.97 -9.97 -15.35
C VAL A 22 -1.99 -11.11 -15.34
N GLU A 23 -2.11 -11.84 -14.23
CA GLU A 23 -3.10 -12.93 -14.12
C GLU A 23 -4.52 -12.40 -14.30
N ARG A 24 -4.81 -11.24 -13.68
CA ARG A 24 -6.11 -10.57 -13.74
C ARG A 24 -6.45 -10.11 -15.15
N GLU A 25 -5.50 -9.48 -15.83
CA GLU A 25 -5.67 -8.99 -17.20
C GLU A 25 -5.83 -10.14 -18.21
N ARG A 26 -5.03 -11.21 -18.09
CA ARG A 26 -5.16 -12.43 -18.93
C ARG A 26 -6.53 -13.10 -18.79
N LYS A 27 -7.15 -13.03 -17.61
CA LYS A 27 -8.49 -13.55 -17.35
C LYS A 27 -9.61 -12.57 -17.72
N ASN A 28 -9.31 -11.49 -18.45
CA ASN A 28 -10.24 -10.42 -18.82
C ASN A 28 -11.04 -9.89 -17.63
N ARG A 29 -10.41 -9.81 -16.45
CA ARG A 29 -11.05 -9.27 -15.25
C ARG A 29 -10.84 -7.76 -15.18
N PRO A 30 -11.80 -6.99 -14.64
CA PRO A 30 -11.61 -5.57 -14.38
C PRO A 30 -10.41 -5.34 -13.44
N ALA A 31 -9.77 -4.17 -13.58
CA ALA A 31 -8.48 -3.82 -12.99
C ALA A 31 -7.37 -4.81 -13.36
N GLY A 32 -6.54 -4.43 -14.34
CA GLY A 32 -5.48 -5.26 -14.90
C GLY A 32 -4.09 -4.95 -14.31
N PHE A 33 -3.06 -5.12 -15.14
CA PHE A 33 -1.66 -4.98 -14.78
C PHE A 33 -1.30 -3.64 -14.14
N ARG A 34 -1.65 -2.54 -14.82
CA ARG A 34 -1.31 -1.18 -14.36
C ARG A 34 -1.93 -0.86 -12.99
N THR A 35 -3.19 -1.24 -12.78
CA THR A 35 -3.90 -0.97 -11.53
C THR A 35 -3.23 -1.67 -10.35
N HIS A 36 -2.90 -2.96 -10.50
CA HIS A 36 -2.32 -3.73 -9.40
C HIS A 36 -0.89 -3.29 -9.08
N ILE A 37 -0.09 -2.91 -10.09
CA ILE A 37 1.23 -2.31 -9.86
C ILE A 37 1.10 -1.01 -9.07
N LEU A 38 0.27 -0.07 -9.55
CA LEU A 38 0.14 1.26 -8.93
C LEU A 38 -0.36 1.20 -7.49
N VAL A 39 -1.29 0.29 -7.20
CA VAL A 39 -1.78 0.07 -5.84
C VAL A 39 -0.68 -0.54 -4.95
N CYS A 40 0.05 -1.54 -5.43
CA CYS A 40 1.10 -2.19 -4.62
C CYS A 40 2.26 -1.23 -4.31
N ILE A 41 2.77 -0.52 -5.33
CA ILE A 41 3.88 0.43 -5.17
C ILE A 41 3.46 1.64 -4.34
N GLY A 42 2.27 2.21 -4.57
CA GLY A 42 1.77 3.36 -3.83
C GLY A 42 1.64 3.07 -2.33
N SER A 43 1.07 1.91 -2.00
CA SER A 43 0.98 1.41 -0.62
C SER A 43 2.34 1.18 0.03
N CYS A 44 3.28 0.58 -0.70
CA CYS A 44 4.66 0.37 -0.25
C CYS A 44 5.36 1.71 0.04
N MET A 45 5.25 2.68 -0.87
CA MET A 45 5.85 4.00 -0.73
C MET A 45 5.27 4.77 0.45
N ALA A 46 3.95 4.75 0.64
CA ALA A 46 3.29 5.43 1.76
C ALA A 46 3.85 4.95 3.11
N VAL A 47 4.03 3.65 3.28
CA VAL A 47 4.59 3.07 4.50
C VAL A 47 6.08 3.39 4.65
N MET A 48 6.87 3.31 3.57
CA MET A 48 8.29 3.67 3.64
C MET A 48 8.51 5.14 4.00
N ILE A 49 7.64 6.05 3.52
CA ILE A 49 7.65 7.46 3.91
C ILE A 49 7.33 7.61 5.40
N GLN A 50 6.33 6.89 5.92
CA GLN A 50 6.01 6.88 7.35
C GLN A 50 7.18 6.42 8.21
N LEU A 51 7.87 5.34 7.80
CA LEU A 51 9.04 4.81 8.49
C LEU A 51 10.21 5.81 8.47
N TYR A 52 10.45 6.46 7.34
CA TYR A 52 11.47 7.50 7.22
C TYR A 52 11.21 8.68 8.17
N ILE A 53 9.96 9.16 8.23
CA ILE A 53 9.57 10.23 9.16
C ILE A 53 9.79 9.81 10.61
N ILE A 54 9.43 8.58 10.98
CA ILE A 54 9.63 8.06 12.34
C ILE A 54 11.12 7.96 12.69
N GLU A 55 11.96 7.47 11.77
CA GLU A 55 13.42 7.39 11.95
C GLU A 55 14.02 8.78 12.17
N TYR A 56 13.65 9.75 11.32
CA TYR A 56 14.08 11.14 11.44
C TYR A 56 13.65 11.80 12.76
N MET A 57 12.41 11.56 13.21
CA MET A 57 11.93 12.07 14.50
C MET A 57 12.69 11.46 15.68
N LYS A 58 13.02 10.15 15.62
CA LYS A 58 13.79 9.49 16.68
C LYS A 58 15.18 10.09 16.83
N GLU A 59 15.87 10.38 15.72
CA GLU A 59 17.19 11.04 15.75
C GLU A 59 17.12 12.42 16.40
N MET A 60 16.11 13.24 16.06
CA MET A 60 15.91 14.55 16.70
C MET A 60 15.65 14.47 18.21
N ILE A 61 14.90 13.46 18.67
CA ILE A 61 14.58 13.29 20.09
C ILE A 61 15.82 12.90 20.89
N GLN A 62 16.68 12.04 20.33
CA GLN A 62 17.94 11.66 21.00
C GLN A 62 18.86 12.87 21.21
N ILE A 63 18.78 13.88 20.34
CA ILE A 63 19.58 15.10 20.44
C ILE A 63 19.00 16.07 21.48
N ASN A 64 17.67 16.22 21.57
CA ASN A 64 17.05 17.31 22.33
C ASN A 64 16.20 16.91 23.56
N GLY A 65 15.97 15.62 23.86
CA GLY A 65 15.41 15.10 25.13
C GLY A 65 13.94 15.46 25.47
N GLU A 66 13.52 16.68 25.17
CA GLU A 66 12.22 17.31 25.49
C GLU A 66 11.07 16.84 24.59
N PHE A 67 11.38 16.30 23.40
CA PHE A 67 10.38 15.89 22.40
C PHE A 67 9.74 14.52 22.65
N LYS A 68 10.06 13.85 23.77
CA LYS A 68 9.55 12.51 24.08
C LYS A 68 8.01 12.45 24.17
N TYR A 69 7.36 13.54 24.61
CA TYR A 69 5.90 13.64 24.71
C TYR A 69 5.19 13.95 23.38
N LEU A 70 5.91 14.49 22.39
CA LEU A 70 5.39 14.75 21.05
C LEU A 70 5.37 13.47 20.18
N LEU A 71 6.05 12.41 20.61
CA LEU A 71 6.12 11.13 19.91
C LEU A 71 4.92 10.20 20.22
N SER A 72 3.71 10.73 20.17
CA SER A 72 2.50 9.92 19.90
C SER A 72 2.30 9.75 18.40
N ALA A 73 3.39 9.60 17.65
CA ALA A 73 3.36 9.35 16.22
C ALA A 73 2.74 7.97 16.00
N ASP A 74 1.46 7.96 15.65
CA ASP A 74 0.73 6.76 15.31
C ASP A 74 1.40 6.08 14.11
N ILE A 75 2.14 5.01 14.39
CA ILE A 75 2.95 4.23 13.44
C ILE A 75 2.06 3.62 12.36
N SER A 76 0.75 3.47 12.63
CA SER A 76 -0.21 2.86 11.72
C SER A 76 -0.93 3.86 10.81
N ARG A 77 -0.74 5.18 11.00
CA ARG A 77 -1.56 6.22 10.37
C ARG A 77 -1.56 6.15 8.85
N MET A 78 -0.38 6.21 8.21
CA MET A 78 -0.32 6.15 6.74
C MET A 78 -0.82 4.80 6.19
N ALA A 79 -0.56 3.69 6.86
CA ALA A 79 -1.09 2.38 6.47
C ALA A 79 -2.64 2.37 6.54
N SER A 80 -3.23 2.90 7.61
CA SER A 80 -4.69 3.03 7.76
C SER A 80 -5.30 3.91 6.67
N GLN A 81 -4.64 5.02 6.31
CA GLN A 81 -5.09 5.90 5.22
C GLN A 81 -5.00 5.22 3.85
N VAL A 82 -4.00 4.37 3.62
CA VAL A 82 -3.93 3.53 2.42
C VAL A 82 -5.11 2.57 2.36
N ILE A 83 -5.40 1.84 3.44
CA ILE A 83 -6.53 0.90 3.49
C ILE A 83 -7.86 1.63 3.22
N THR A 84 -8.04 2.81 3.83
CA THR A 84 -9.22 3.65 3.63
C THR A 84 -9.34 4.14 2.19
N GLY A 85 -8.25 4.68 1.62
CA GLY A 85 -8.23 5.20 0.26
C GLY A 85 -8.43 4.12 -0.81
N VAL A 86 -7.85 2.94 -0.61
CA VAL A 86 -8.04 1.80 -1.50
C VAL A 86 -9.47 1.25 -1.43
N GLY A 87 -10.15 1.40 -0.29
CA GLY A 87 -11.58 1.10 -0.16
C GLY A 87 -12.44 1.84 -1.19
N PHE A 88 -12.12 3.10 -1.49
CA PHE A 88 -12.79 3.88 -2.54
C PHE A 88 -12.54 3.32 -3.95
N LEU A 89 -11.30 2.97 -4.27
CA LEU A 89 -10.95 2.33 -5.55
C LEU A 89 -11.67 0.98 -5.70
N GLY A 90 -11.71 0.18 -4.62
CA GLY A 90 -12.41 -1.10 -4.57
C GLY A 90 -13.90 -0.93 -4.83
N ALA A 91 -14.57 -0.02 -4.12
CA ALA A 91 -15.99 0.29 -4.31
C ALA A 91 -16.29 0.72 -5.76
N GLY A 92 -15.42 1.53 -6.37
CA GLY A 92 -15.55 1.95 -7.77
C GLY A 92 -15.51 0.80 -8.80
N THR A 93 -15.03 -0.39 -8.41
CA THR A 93 -15.05 -1.58 -9.28
C THR A 93 -16.29 -2.45 -9.12
N ILE A 94 -17.13 -2.18 -8.11
CA ILE A 94 -18.35 -2.95 -7.84
C ILE A 94 -19.52 -2.32 -8.58
N ILE A 95 -20.10 -3.07 -9.51
CA ILE A 95 -21.25 -2.63 -10.30
C ILE A 95 -22.45 -3.48 -9.95
N ARG A 96 -23.58 -2.84 -9.66
CA ARG A 96 -24.85 -3.49 -9.33
C ARG A 96 -25.83 -3.26 -10.47
N ASP A 97 -26.34 -4.33 -11.06
CA ASP A 97 -27.36 -4.27 -12.11
C ASP A 97 -28.42 -5.34 -11.87
N LYS A 98 -29.68 -4.90 -11.79
CA LYS A 98 -30.93 -5.67 -11.59
C LYS A 98 -30.75 -7.08 -11.00
N GLY A 99 -30.36 -7.15 -9.72
CA GLY A 99 -30.23 -8.40 -8.97
C GLY A 99 -28.86 -9.09 -9.04
N SER A 100 -27.93 -8.59 -9.84
CA SER A 100 -26.56 -9.08 -9.94
C SER A 100 -25.54 -8.07 -9.42
N VAL A 101 -24.47 -8.57 -8.78
CA VAL A 101 -23.32 -7.78 -8.34
C VAL A 101 -22.09 -8.29 -9.10
N LYS A 102 -21.40 -7.40 -9.80
CA LYS A 102 -20.15 -7.69 -10.52
C LYS A 102 -18.99 -6.92 -9.90
N GLY A 103 -17.78 -7.46 -10.01
CA GLY A 103 -16.56 -6.78 -9.58
C GLY A 103 -16.20 -6.94 -8.10
N LEU A 104 -16.98 -7.67 -7.30
CA LEU A 104 -16.67 -7.92 -5.89
C LEU A 104 -15.27 -8.53 -5.69
N THR A 105 -14.91 -9.54 -6.49
CA THR A 105 -13.57 -10.16 -6.45
C THR A 105 -12.47 -9.22 -6.94
N THR A 106 -12.81 -8.26 -7.82
CA THR A 106 -11.86 -7.22 -8.24
C THR A 106 -11.55 -6.28 -7.08
N ALA A 107 -12.58 -5.80 -6.39
CA ALA A 107 -12.43 -4.95 -5.22
C ALA A 107 -11.57 -5.64 -4.14
N ALA A 108 -11.87 -6.91 -3.84
CA ALA A 108 -11.10 -7.71 -2.90
C ALA A 108 -9.63 -7.87 -3.34
N SER A 109 -9.38 -8.13 -4.63
CA SER A 109 -8.02 -8.25 -5.19
C SER A 109 -7.22 -6.97 -4.99
N ILE A 110 -7.80 -5.81 -5.32
CA ILE A 110 -7.16 -4.50 -5.15
C ILE A 110 -6.83 -4.25 -3.67
N TRP A 111 -7.75 -4.56 -2.77
CA TRP A 111 -7.55 -4.41 -1.32
C TRP A 111 -6.40 -5.30 -0.82
N VAL A 112 -6.36 -6.57 -1.22
CA VAL A 112 -5.27 -7.50 -0.88
C VAL A 112 -3.92 -6.99 -1.39
N VAL A 113 -3.87 -6.46 -2.61
CA VAL A 113 -2.63 -5.91 -3.18
C VAL A 113 -2.14 -4.68 -2.42
N ALA A 114 -3.04 -3.87 -1.88
CA ALA A 114 -2.64 -2.78 -1.00
C ALA A 114 -2.01 -3.28 0.30
N CYS A 115 -2.61 -4.31 0.92
CA CYS A 115 -2.05 -4.98 2.09
C CYS A 115 -0.65 -5.56 1.81
N ILE A 116 -0.47 -6.22 0.66
CA ILE A 116 0.84 -6.71 0.21
C ILE A 116 1.84 -5.56 0.08
N GLY A 117 1.44 -4.45 -0.56
CA GLY A 117 2.27 -3.26 -0.67
C GLY A 117 2.69 -2.71 0.69
N ILE A 118 1.77 -2.65 1.66
CA ILE A 118 2.06 -2.27 3.06
C ILE A 118 3.08 -3.23 3.67
N SER A 119 2.89 -4.55 3.53
CA SER A 119 3.81 -5.57 4.05
C SER A 119 5.22 -5.42 3.49
N VAL A 120 5.34 -5.27 2.17
CA VAL A 120 6.64 -5.03 1.50
C VAL A 120 7.26 -3.72 1.96
N GLY A 121 6.44 -2.66 2.14
CA GLY A 121 6.88 -1.37 2.66
C GLY A 121 7.43 -1.43 4.09
N LEU A 122 6.82 -2.25 4.95
CA LEU A 122 7.32 -2.55 6.30
C LEU A 122 8.59 -3.41 6.27
N GLY A 123 8.75 -4.25 5.25
CA GLY A 123 9.89 -5.13 5.06
C GLY A 123 9.65 -6.58 5.49
N PHE A 124 8.39 -7.03 5.48
CA PHE A 124 8.03 -8.45 5.58
C PHE A 124 8.29 -9.21 4.29
#